data_AF-A0AAV5HIR1-F1
#
_entry.id   AF-A0AAV5HIR1-F1
#
_cell.length_a   1.000
_cell.length_b   1.000
_cell.length_c   1.000
_cell.angle_alpha   90.00
_cell.angle_beta   90.00
_cell.angle_gamma   90.00
#
_symmetry.space_group_name_H-M   'P 1'
#
loop_
_entity.id
_entity.type
_entity.pdbx_description
1 polymer ?
#
loop_
_entity_poly.entity_id
_entity_poly.type
_entity_poly.pdbx_seq_one_letter_code
_entity_poly.pdbx_strand_id
1 'polypeptide(L)'
;MKVRLTVDLTSYNPYFTKDAVGESTMHEYHRDNQPWRTYVDVRIEGKTLPVGLEGVECLDEDYIRMKKLEKKIEEKELVRQLKEADTVIHAVGPAGGNKGIYVTYPWEERPELVASDNQKCTEILELCIKKKVKVTQIQYKDLYSR
;
A
#
# COMPACT_ATOMS: atom_id res chain seq x y z
N MET A 1 -6.73 19.94 7.73
CA MET A 1 -5.27 19.73 7.85
C MET A 1 -4.56 20.52 6.76
N LYS A 2 -3.40 21.07 7.07
CA LYS A 2 -2.59 21.82 6.11
C LYS A 2 -1.85 20.86 5.19
N VAL A 3 -1.91 21.09 3.89
CA VAL A 3 -1.28 20.22 2.88
C VAL A 3 -0.50 21.04 1.87
N ARG A 4 0.53 20.44 1.27
CA ARG A 4 1.33 20.98 0.18
C ARG A 4 1.15 20.11 -1.06
N LEU A 5 0.94 20.74 -2.21
CA LEU A 5 0.94 20.03 -3.49
C LEU A 5 2.36 19.67 -3.91
N THR A 6 2.59 18.40 -4.25
CA THR A 6 3.88 17.94 -4.81
C THR A 6 3.87 17.95 -6.35
N VAL A 7 2.68 18.14 -6.95
CA VAL A 7 2.43 18.16 -8.39
C VAL A 7 1.89 19.52 -8.85
N ASP A 8 2.11 19.87 -10.11
CA ASP A 8 1.55 21.06 -10.73
C ASP A 8 0.23 20.72 -11.44
N LEU A 9 -0.85 21.40 -11.07
CA LEU A 9 -2.19 21.22 -11.63
C LEU A 9 -2.74 22.53 -12.24
N THR A 10 -1.86 23.46 -12.61
CA THR A 10 -2.24 24.75 -13.21
C THR A 10 -3.03 24.61 -14.51
N SER A 11 -2.86 23.50 -15.23
CA SER A 11 -3.67 23.16 -16.41
C SER A 11 -5.17 22.99 -16.09
N TYR A 12 -5.51 22.69 -14.84
CA TYR A 12 -6.89 22.57 -14.36
C TYR A 12 -7.34 23.82 -13.59
N ASN A 13 -6.46 24.38 -12.75
CA ASN A 13 -6.77 25.58 -11.98
C ASN A 13 -5.48 26.35 -11.64
N PRO A 14 -5.40 27.66 -11.94
CA PRO A 14 -4.18 28.46 -11.74
C PRO A 14 -3.72 28.56 -10.28
N TYR A 15 -4.61 28.33 -9.30
CA TYR A 15 -4.24 28.36 -7.87
C TYR A 15 -3.55 27.08 -7.38
N PHE A 16 -3.55 26.01 -8.18
CA PHE A 16 -3.00 24.70 -7.81
C PHE A 16 -1.62 24.49 -8.43
N THR A 17 -0.70 25.42 -8.16
CA THR A 17 0.70 25.30 -8.55
C THR A 17 1.39 24.25 -7.69
N LYS A 18 2.49 23.69 -8.19
CA LYS A 18 3.40 22.91 -7.34
C LYS A 18 3.82 23.74 -6.11
N ASP A 19 3.97 23.07 -4.97
CA ASP A 19 4.29 23.67 -3.67
C ASP A 19 3.22 24.60 -3.09
N ALA A 20 2.08 24.78 -3.77
CA ALA A 20 0.95 25.51 -3.22
C ALA A 20 0.44 24.83 -1.94
N VAL A 21 0.09 25.65 -0.97
CA VAL A 21 -0.35 25.21 0.34
C VAL A 21 -1.84 25.46 0.49
N GLY A 22 -2.56 24.42 0.90
CA GLY A 22 -3.99 24.44 1.07
C GLY A 22 -4.44 23.66 2.29
N GLU A 23 -5.73 23.36 2.30
CA GLU A 23 -6.38 22.58 3.33
C GLU A 23 -6.99 21.31 2.74
N SER A 24 -6.89 20.21 3.46
CA SER A 24 -7.58 18.96 3.14
C SER A 24 -8.09 18.30 4.43
N THR A 25 -9.18 17.54 4.31
CA THR A 25 -9.61 16.61 5.35
C THR A 25 -8.81 15.32 5.34
N MET A 26 -7.93 15.11 4.34
CA MET A 26 -7.22 13.86 4.08
C MET A 26 -8.13 12.62 4.07
N HIS A 27 -9.42 12.82 3.73
CA HIS A 27 -10.34 11.71 3.54
C HIS A 27 -10.06 11.07 2.19
N GLU A 28 -9.41 9.92 2.22
CA GLU A 28 -9.05 9.12 1.05
C GLU A 28 -10.30 8.52 0.40
N TYR A 29 -10.45 8.69 -0.91
CA TYR A 29 -11.56 8.10 -1.67
C TYR A 29 -11.14 7.63 -3.07
N HIS A 30 -11.92 6.71 -3.63
CA HIS A 30 -11.78 6.25 -5.01
C HIS A 30 -12.89 6.85 -5.88
N ARG A 31 -12.60 7.06 -7.15
CA ARG A 31 -13.58 7.51 -8.15
C ARG A 31 -14.05 6.33 -8.97
N ASP A 32 -15.33 6.29 -9.30
CA ASP A 32 -15.94 5.19 -10.06
C ASP A 32 -15.23 4.92 -11.40
N ASN A 33 -14.75 5.97 -12.06
CA ASN A 33 -14.05 5.87 -13.34
C ASN A 33 -12.53 5.65 -13.22
N GLN A 34 -11.97 5.68 -12.01
CA GLN A 34 -10.54 5.49 -11.73
C GLN A 34 -10.31 4.80 -10.36
N PRO A 35 -10.82 3.56 -10.17
CA PRO A 35 -10.75 2.87 -8.88
C PRO A 35 -9.33 2.49 -8.45
N TRP A 36 -8.36 2.48 -9.38
CA TRP A 36 -6.96 2.18 -9.10
C TRP A 36 -6.17 3.38 -8.56
N ARG A 37 -6.79 4.55 -8.40
CA ARG A 37 -6.17 5.75 -7.80
C ARG A 37 -6.94 6.20 -6.58
N THR A 38 -6.19 6.61 -5.55
CA THR A 38 -6.73 7.20 -4.33
C THR A 38 -6.64 8.71 -4.43
N TYR A 39 -7.72 9.40 -4.09
CA TYR A 39 -7.83 10.85 -4.14
C TYR A 39 -8.09 11.43 -2.77
N VAL A 40 -7.69 12.69 -2.60
CA VAL A 40 -8.10 13.56 -1.50
C VAL A 40 -8.55 14.90 -2.08
N ASP A 41 -9.53 15.53 -1.44
CA ASP A 41 -9.96 16.87 -1.83
C ASP A 41 -9.05 17.92 -1.19
N VAL A 42 -8.45 18.77 -2.01
CA VAL A 42 -7.57 19.86 -1.60
C VAL A 42 -8.24 21.19 -1.91
N ARG A 43 -8.31 22.07 -0.91
CA ARG A 43 -8.86 23.42 -1.00
C ARG A 43 -7.74 24.45 -0.95
N ILE A 44 -7.65 25.28 -1.98
CA ILE A 44 -6.73 26.43 -2.09
C ILE A 44 -7.54 27.63 -2.56
N GLU A 45 -7.42 28.77 -1.89
CA GLU A 45 -8.13 30.02 -2.26
C GLU A 45 -9.65 29.83 -2.49
N GLY A 46 -10.30 29.02 -1.64
CA GLY A 46 -11.73 28.71 -1.74
C GLY A 46 -12.14 27.80 -2.90
N LYS A 47 -11.20 27.39 -3.77
CA LYS A 47 -11.41 26.39 -4.82
C LYS A 47 -11.01 25.01 -4.30
N THR A 48 -11.80 23.99 -4.61
CA THR A 48 -11.52 22.60 -4.21
C THR A 48 -11.25 21.77 -5.46
N LEU A 49 -10.15 21.02 -5.47
CA LEU A 49 -9.86 20.04 -6.51
C LEU A 49 -9.52 18.68 -5.89
N PRO A 50 -9.90 17.61 -6.59
CA PRO A 50 -9.41 16.27 -6.31
C PRO A 50 -7.93 16.14 -6.71
N VAL A 51 -7.10 15.69 -5.79
CA VAL A 51 -5.69 15.44 -6.05
C VAL A 51 -5.38 13.99 -5.70
N GLY A 52 -4.61 13.30 -6.53
CA GLY A 52 -4.13 11.96 -6.18
C GLY A 52 -3.36 12.02 -4.86
N LEU A 53 -3.55 11.05 -3.98
CA LEU A 53 -2.93 11.04 -2.65
C LEU A 53 -1.39 11.15 -2.75
N GLU A 54 -0.79 10.59 -3.80
CA GLU A 54 0.64 10.69 -4.13
C GLU A 54 1.10 12.12 -4.47
N GLY A 55 0.17 12.97 -4.90
CA GLY A 55 0.39 14.37 -5.27
C GLY A 55 0.25 15.36 -4.11
N VAL A 56 0.02 14.87 -2.89
CA VAL A 56 -0.26 15.68 -1.72
C VAL A 56 0.63 15.27 -0.56
N GLU A 57 1.28 16.25 0.05
CA GLU A 57 2.03 16.08 1.28
C GLU A 57 1.29 16.74 2.43
N CYS A 58 0.91 15.96 3.45
CA CYS A 58 0.33 16.53 4.66
C CYS A 58 1.44 17.18 5.50
N LEU A 59 1.20 18.41 5.96
CA LEU A 59 2.13 19.15 6.82
C LEU A 59 1.75 19.08 8.30
N ASP A 60 0.69 18.35 8.64
CA ASP A 60 0.22 18.16 10.00
C ASP A 60 1.04 17.07 10.68
N GLU A 61 1.83 17.45 11.70
CA GLU A 61 2.73 16.52 12.40
C GLU A 61 1.99 15.38 13.09
N ASP A 62 0.79 15.63 13.61
CA ASP A 62 0.00 14.61 14.30
C ASP A 62 -0.58 13.61 13.30
N TYR A 63 -1.05 14.09 12.14
CA TYR A 63 -1.44 13.20 11.03
C TYR A 63 -0.26 12.35 10.55
N ILE A 64 0.91 12.96 10.33
CA ILE A 64 2.13 12.24 9.94
C ILE A 64 2.49 11.18 10.98
N ARG A 65 2.44 11.54 12.26
CA ARG A 65 2.74 10.64 13.38
C ARG A 65 1.76 9.47 13.43
N MET A 66 0.47 9.75 13.28
CA MET A 66 -0.60 8.75 13.23
C MET A 66 -0.41 7.78 12.06
N LYS A 67 -0.19 8.28 10.85
CA LYS A 67 0.08 7.42 9.67
C LYS A 67 1.32 6.55 9.83
N LYS A 68 2.38 7.09 10.46
CA LYS A 68 3.57 6.29 10.82
C LYS A 68 3.25 5.21 11.86
N LEU A 69 2.34 5.49 12.79
CA LEU A 69 1.90 4.52 13.80
C LEU A 69 1.02 3.43 13.16
N GLU A 70 0.07 3.80 12.31
CA GLU A 70 -0.76 2.87 11.51
C GLU A 70 0.14 1.89 10.74
N LYS A 71 1.09 2.41 9.95
CA LYS A 71 2.04 1.57 9.20
C LYS A 71 2.84 0.63 10.10
N LYS A 72 3.24 1.08 11.30
CA LYS A 72 3.94 0.22 12.27
C LYS A 72 3.04 -0.87 12.85
N ILE A 73 1.76 -0.60 13.04
CA ILE A 73 0.78 -1.59 13.51
C ILE A 73 0.55 -2.63 12.42
N GLU A 74 0.33 -2.18 11.18
CA GLU A 74 0.19 -3.06 10.01
C GLU A 74 1.41 -3.97 9.82
N GLU A 75 2.64 -3.42 9.88
CA GLU A 75 3.86 -4.23 9.77
C GLU A 75 3.96 -5.26 10.92
N LYS A 76 3.63 -4.86 12.15
CA LYS A 76 3.65 -5.79 13.29
C LYS A 76 2.65 -6.93 13.12
N GLU A 77 1.45 -6.62 12.64
CA GLU A 77 0.39 -7.60 12.42
C GLU A 77 0.79 -8.56 11.28
N LEU A 78 1.34 -8.04 10.19
CA LEU A 78 1.88 -8.87 9.12
C LEU A 78 3.00 -9.81 9.62
N VAL A 79 3.93 -9.31 10.43
CA VAL A 79 5.00 -10.15 11.01
C VAL A 79 4.43 -11.22 11.93
N ARG A 80 3.35 -10.92 12.67
CA ARG A 80 2.65 -11.89 13.51
C ARG A 80 2.06 -13.01 12.66
N GLN A 81 1.28 -12.65 11.64
CA GLN A 81 0.69 -13.59 10.68
C GLN A 81 1.74 -14.49 10.04
N LEU A 82 2.83 -13.92 9.52
CA LEU A 82 3.92 -14.67 8.88
C LEU A 82 4.63 -15.64 9.82
N LYS A 83 4.62 -15.39 11.13
CA LYS A 83 5.24 -16.27 12.15
C LYS A 83 4.28 -17.35 12.66
N GLU A 84 2.99 -17.05 12.70
CA GLU A 84 1.94 -17.98 13.10
C GLU A 84 1.56 -18.95 11.96
N ALA A 85 1.83 -18.55 10.71
CA ALA A 85 1.68 -19.41 9.55
C ALA A 85 2.57 -20.66 9.67
N ASP A 86 1.99 -21.82 9.38
CA ASP A 86 2.72 -23.08 9.28
C ASP A 86 3.65 -23.07 8.06
N THR A 87 3.16 -22.54 6.94
CA THR A 87 3.94 -22.38 5.71
C THR A 87 3.73 -21.00 5.11
N VAL A 88 4.83 -20.31 4.78
CA VAL A 88 4.82 -19.12 3.92
C VAL A 88 5.29 -19.52 2.53
N ILE A 89 4.51 -19.20 1.51
CA ILE A 89 4.74 -19.59 0.11
C ILE A 89 4.96 -18.34 -0.75
N HIS A 90 6.06 -18.33 -1.50
CA HIS A 90 6.30 -17.37 -2.56
C HIS A 90 5.98 -18.02 -3.91
N ALA A 91 4.87 -17.59 -4.51
CA ALA A 91 4.45 -18.10 -5.81
C ALA A 91 5.05 -17.25 -6.93
N VAL A 92 5.79 -17.90 -7.82
CA VAL A 92 6.44 -17.26 -8.98
C VAL A 92 5.82 -17.71 -10.29
N GLY A 93 5.78 -16.81 -11.27
CA GLY A 93 5.36 -17.13 -12.63
C GLY A 93 6.48 -17.79 -13.45
N PRO A 94 6.17 -18.27 -14.68
CA PRO A 94 7.13 -18.93 -15.55
C PRO A 94 8.37 -18.08 -15.90
N ALA A 95 8.21 -16.76 -15.94
CA ALA A 95 9.29 -15.80 -16.21
C ALA A 95 9.95 -15.25 -14.93
N GLY A 96 9.72 -15.85 -13.76
CA GLY A 96 10.31 -15.42 -12.48
C GLY A 96 9.64 -14.23 -11.80
N GLY A 97 8.59 -13.65 -12.39
CA GLY A 97 7.84 -12.55 -11.77
C GLY A 97 7.02 -13.01 -10.55
N ASN A 98 6.89 -12.14 -9.55
CA ASN A 98 6.08 -12.42 -8.36
C ASN A 98 4.59 -12.55 -8.75
N LYS A 99 3.96 -13.64 -8.33
CA LYS A 99 2.50 -13.85 -8.47
C LYS A 99 1.77 -13.67 -7.15
N GLY A 100 2.46 -13.91 -6.05
CA GLY A 100 2.00 -13.50 -4.73
C GLY A 100 2.79 -14.15 -3.61
N ILE A 101 2.57 -13.63 -2.40
CA ILE A 101 2.97 -14.26 -1.16
C ILE A 101 1.71 -14.79 -0.49
N TYR A 102 1.76 -16.05 -0.09
CA TYR A 102 0.66 -16.77 0.49
C TYR A 102 1.08 -17.39 1.83
N VAL A 103 0.13 -17.58 2.73
CA VAL A 103 0.35 -18.24 4.02
C VAL A 103 -0.66 -19.36 4.21
N THR A 104 -0.26 -20.46 4.85
CA THR A 104 -1.16 -21.53 5.28
C THR A 104 -1.07 -21.66 6.79
N TYR A 105 -2.22 -21.66 7.46
CA TYR A 105 -2.31 -21.89 8.90
C TYR A 105 -2.67 -23.36 9.21
N PRO A 106 -2.41 -23.85 10.44
CA PRO A 106 -2.61 -25.26 10.79
C PRO A 106 -4.05 -25.80 10.62
N TRP A 107 -5.06 -24.93 10.62
CA TRP A 107 -6.48 -25.28 10.50
C TRP A 107 -7.08 -24.93 9.13
N GLU A 108 -6.26 -24.44 8.19
CA GLU A 108 -6.73 -24.05 6.87
C GLU A 108 -6.25 -25.03 5.80
N GLU A 109 -7.19 -25.53 5.01
CA GLU A 109 -6.89 -26.37 3.85
C GLU A 109 -6.37 -25.56 2.65
N ARG A 110 -6.56 -24.24 2.65
CA ARG A 110 -6.21 -23.36 1.53
C ARG A 110 -5.34 -22.21 2.01
N PRO A 111 -4.34 -21.81 1.21
CA PRO A 111 -3.50 -20.69 1.57
C PRO A 111 -4.22 -19.33 1.38
N GLU A 112 -4.02 -18.41 2.30
CA GLU A 112 -4.48 -17.02 2.23
C GLU A 112 -3.45 -16.14 1.51
N LEU A 113 -3.93 -15.24 0.64
CA LEU A 113 -3.09 -14.30 -0.11
C LEU A 113 -2.81 -13.06 0.73
N VAL A 114 -1.53 -12.78 1.02
CA VAL A 114 -1.12 -11.57 1.76
C VAL A 114 -0.62 -10.44 0.87
N ALA A 115 -0.11 -10.75 -0.33
CA ALA A 115 0.24 -9.74 -1.34
C ALA A 115 0.33 -10.33 -2.75
N SER A 116 -0.15 -9.59 -3.76
CA SER A 116 -0.03 -9.94 -5.19
C SER A 116 0.61 -8.84 -6.05
N ASP A 117 0.98 -7.70 -5.45
CA ASP A 117 1.71 -6.63 -6.12
C ASP A 117 3.22 -6.93 -6.08
N ASN A 118 3.93 -6.69 -7.20
CA ASN A 118 5.35 -7.03 -7.32
C ASN A 118 6.22 -6.33 -6.27
N GLN A 119 5.95 -5.05 -6.00
CA GLN A 119 6.70 -4.27 -5.03
C GLN A 119 6.39 -4.76 -3.62
N LYS A 120 5.12 -4.95 -3.29
CA LYS A 120 4.71 -5.49 -1.97
C LYS A 120 5.29 -6.89 -1.73
N CYS A 121 5.29 -7.77 -2.73
CA CYS A 121 5.89 -9.11 -2.60
C CYS A 121 7.37 -9.01 -2.22
N THR A 122 8.13 -8.13 -2.88
CA THR A 122 9.55 -7.90 -2.57
C THR A 122 9.73 -7.37 -1.15
N GLU A 123 8.94 -6.38 -0.74
CA GLU A 123 8.98 -5.82 0.62
C GLU A 123 8.70 -6.90 1.70
N ILE A 124 7.72 -7.78 1.46
CA ILE A 124 7.41 -8.89 2.37
C ILE A 124 8.54 -9.93 2.40
N LEU A 125 9.15 -10.25 1.27
CA LEU A 125 10.27 -11.19 1.22
C LEU A 125 11.49 -10.66 2.01
N GLU A 126 11.82 -9.39 1.85
CA GLU A 126 12.87 -8.73 2.65
C GLU A 126 12.54 -8.78 4.16
N LEU A 127 11.28 -8.56 4.51
CA LEU A 127 10.81 -8.67 5.89
C LEU A 127 10.96 -10.09 6.43
N CYS A 128 10.58 -11.12 5.66
CA CYS A 128 10.77 -12.51 6.03
C CYS A 128 12.25 -12.84 6.30
N ILE A 129 13.17 -12.39 5.42
CA ILE A 129 14.61 -12.55 5.61
C ILE A 129 15.05 -11.90 6.92
N LYS A 130 14.68 -10.63 7.14
CA LYS A 130 15.03 -9.87 8.35
C LYS A 130 14.51 -10.52 9.63
N LYS A 131 13.34 -11.16 9.57
CA LYS A 131 12.68 -11.84 10.70
C LYS A 131 13.01 -13.33 10.80
N LYS A 132 13.86 -13.86 9.91
CA LYS A 132 14.22 -15.28 9.82
C LYS A 132 13.01 -16.22 9.64
N VAL A 133 11.99 -15.76 8.92
CA VAL A 133 10.82 -16.56 8.55
C VAL A 133 11.19 -17.40 7.33
N LYS A 134 10.90 -18.70 7.37
CA LYS A 134 11.17 -19.61 6.26
C LYS A 134 10.12 -19.43 5.18
N VAL A 135 10.57 -19.21 3.93
CA VAL A 135 9.70 -19.04 2.77
C VAL A 135 9.96 -20.17 1.78
N THR A 136 8.90 -20.81 1.30
CA THR A 136 8.96 -21.85 0.27
C THR A 136 8.61 -21.24 -1.08
N GLN A 137 9.52 -21.30 -2.04
CA GLN A 137 9.23 -20.83 -3.40
C GLN A 137 8.64 -21.97 -4.25
N ILE A 138 7.54 -21.71 -4.96
CA ILE A 138 6.92 -22.66 -5.90
C ILE A 138 6.44 -21.95 -7.17
N GLN A 139 6.20 -22.70 -8.24
CA GLN A 139 5.53 -22.16 -9.43
C GLN A 139 4.04 -21.92 -9.11
N TYR A 140 3.50 -20.80 -9.58
CA TYR A 140 2.11 -20.41 -9.30
C TYR A 140 1.08 -21.46 -9.74
N LYS A 141 1.33 -22.16 -10.85
CA LYS A 141 0.48 -23.24 -11.34
C LYS A 141 0.37 -24.44 -10.37
N ASP A 142 1.33 -24.57 -9.44
CA ASP A 142 1.42 -25.68 -8.51
C ASP A 142 0.89 -25.32 -7.10
N LEU A 143 0.34 -24.10 -6.93
CA LEU A 143 -0.10 -23.56 -5.64
C LEU A 143 -1.20 -24.40 -4.97
N TYR A 144 -2.12 -24.95 -5.76
CA TYR A 144 -3.29 -25.71 -5.27
C TYR A 144 -3.18 -27.22 -5.53
N SER A 145 -2.01 -27.67 -5.99
CA SER A 145 -1.76 -29.07 -6.36
C SER A 145 -1.18 -29.89 -5.20
N ARG A 146 -1.21 -29.35 -3.98
CA ARG A 146 -0.63 -29.93 -2.76
C ARG A 146 -1.71 -30.45 -1.82
#